data_AF-A0A3D6EKD8-F1
#
_entry.id   AF-A0A3D6EKD8-F1
#
_cell.length_a   1.000
_cell.length_b   1.000
_cell.length_c   1.000
_cell.angle_alpha   90.00
_cell.angle_beta   90.00
_cell.angle_gamma   90.00
#
_symmetry.space_group_name_H-M   'P 1'
#
loop_
_entity.id
_entity.type
_entity.pdbx_description
1 polymer ?
#
loop_
_entity_poly.entity_id
_entity_poly.type
_entity_poly.pdbx_seq_one_letter_code
_entity_poly.pdbx_strand_id
1 'polypeptide(L)'
;MLPLTALPPTPPAETRPAPPTAAELADRLLEAYDWGLPLPAAPRGSGTPAFRWLRAAATSDLQQGLANPFPPGPAHREAEALRALFREPQGRLAGRLAALSLKQPGTALALWRWGKARMREGRFTPDLRRIWEDRLLAEGPALTRGYALRHALCWALADQDEARFASLKARADATADPILAQFQRLFGLLGGPSPVLRLWTLPALDYQDVRLDQLGAARLWVLPAEEGPLPELPPEVAWIIPSLHAGLDDRSANLPSGLMDEARALASRLQAEGRTARYVPTRAAFEDLGLAWFPILIELDGQGYIKAVRMGDAAPARP
;
A
#
# COMPACT_ATOMS: atom_id res chain seq x y z
N MET A 1 -47.64 -44.62 46.35
CA MET A 1 -47.46 -43.25 45.85
C MET A 1 -46.01 -43.10 45.43
N LEU A 2 -45.73 -43.03 44.12
CA LEU A 2 -44.40 -42.72 43.58
C LEU A 2 -44.29 -41.20 43.37
N PRO A 3 -43.15 -40.57 43.66
CA PRO A 3 -43.00 -39.13 43.49
C PRO A 3 -42.89 -38.79 41.99
N LEU A 4 -43.63 -37.77 41.57
CA LEU A 4 -43.50 -37.13 40.26
C LEU A 4 -42.11 -36.51 40.14
N THR A 5 -41.26 -37.09 39.32
CA THR A 5 -39.99 -36.50 38.91
C THR A 5 -40.25 -35.27 38.04
N ALA A 6 -39.71 -34.12 38.47
CA ALA A 6 -39.77 -32.87 37.72
C ALA A 6 -39.11 -33.03 36.34
N LEU A 7 -39.75 -32.49 35.30
CA LEU A 7 -39.18 -32.43 33.94
C LEU A 7 -37.84 -31.67 33.97
N PRO A 8 -36.83 -32.11 33.20
CA PRO A 8 -35.56 -31.41 33.12
C PRO A 8 -35.75 -29.99 32.55
N PRO A 9 -34.99 -28.99 33.02
CA PRO A 9 -35.09 -27.62 32.54
C PRO A 9 -34.79 -27.54 31.05
N THR A 10 -35.61 -26.80 30.30
CA THR A 10 -35.40 -26.51 28.89
C THR A 10 -34.03 -25.83 28.72
N PRO A 11 -33.15 -26.31 27.81
CA PRO A 11 -31.87 -25.65 27.58
C PRO A 11 -32.10 -24.19 27.15
N PRO A 12 -31.24 -23.25 27.58
CA PRO A 12 -31.37 -21.86 27.17
C PRO A 12 -31.34 -21.77 25.64
N ALA A 13 -32.24 -20.98 25.06
CA ALA A 13 -32.28 -20.77 23.63
C ALA A 13 -30.89 -20.31 23.14
N GLU A 14 -30.30 -21.03 22.19
CA GLU A 14 -29.09 -20.60 21.50
C GLU A 14 -29.37 -19.23 20.87
N THR A 15 -28.83 -18.17 21.48
CA THR A 15 -28.86 -16.84 20.91
C THR A 15 -27.86 -16.83 19.77
N ARG A 16 -28.33 -17.16 18.57
CA ARG A 16 -27.53 -16.99 17.36
C ARG A 16 -27.21 -15.49 17.23
N PRO A 17 -25.93 -15.12 17.02
CA PRO A 17 -25.58 -13.72 16.81
C PRO A 17 -26.36 -13.18 15.61
N ALA A 18 -26.76 -11.91 15.70
CA ALA A 18 -27.44 -11.24 14.61
C ALA A 18 -26.62 -11.34 13.32
N PRO A 19 -27.27 -11.49 12.15
CA PRO A 19 -26.55 -11.50 10.88
C PRO A 19 -25.79 -10.16 10.72
N PRO A 20 -24.57 -10.18 10.16
CA PRO A 20 -23.76 -8.98 10.02
C PRO A 20 -24.46 -7.97 9.10
N THR A 21 -24.28 -6.70 9.40
CA THR A 21 -24.82 -5.59 8.62
C THR A 21 -24.12 -5.46 7.26
N ALA A 22 -24.74 -4.73 6.33
CA ALA A 22 -24.14 -4.47 5.02
C ALA A 22 -22.80 -3.70 5.13
N ALA A 23 -22.65 -2.83 6.13
CA ALA A 23 -21.41 -2.11 6.39
C ALA A 23 -20.31 -3.05 6.90
N GLU A 24 -20.61 -3.88 7.89
CA GLU A 24 -19.66 -4.87 8.43
C GLU A 24 -19.20 -5.87 7.35
N LEU A 25 -20.09 -6.27 6.45
CA LEU A 25 -19.72 -7.13 5.32
C LEU A 25 -18.82 -6.43 4.30
N ALA A 26 -19.04 -5.14 4.06
CA ALA A 26 -18.16 -4.34 3.22
C ALA A 26 -16.78 -4.19 3.86
N ASP A 27 -16.72 -3.89 5.15
CA ASP A 27 -15.47 -3.73 5.91
C ASP A 27 -14.67 -5.02 5.92
N ARG A 28 -15.30 -6.17 6.20
CA ARG A 28 -14.62 -7.48 6.14
C ARG A 28 -14.08 -7.82 4.74
N LEU A 29 -14.81 -7.47 3.69
CA LEU A 29 -14.34 -7.71 2.32
C LEU A 29 -13.15 -6.80 2.00
N LEU A 30 -13.23 -5.54 2.38
CA LEU A 30 -12.19 -4.55 2.22
C LEU A 30 -10.92 -4.89 2.99
N GLU A 31 -11.07 -5.36 4.23
CA GLU A 31 -9.97 -5.90 5.04
C GLU A 31 -9.34 -7.12 4.36
N ALA A 32 -10.15 -8.10 3.92
CA ALA A 32 -9.63 -9.25 3.20
C ALA A 32 -8.89 -8.86 1.93
N TYR A 33 -9.39 -7.85 1.20
CA TYR A 33 -8.71 -7.30 0.02
C TYR A 33 -7.37 -6.63 0.39
N ASP A 34 -7.33 -5.82 1.46
CA ASP A 34 -6.12 -5.11 1.90
C ASP A 34 -5.01 -6.07 2.33
N TRP A 35 -5.38 -7.15 3.02
CA TRP A 35 -4.45 -8.18 3.49
C TRP A 35 -4.15 -9.27 2.46
N GLY A 36 -4.73 -9.21 1.25
CA GLY A 36 -4.57 -10.25 0.23
C GLY A 36 -5.16 -11.61 0.63
N LEU A 37 -6.12 -11.62 1.55
CA LEU A 37 -6.80 -12.82 2.02
C LEU A 37 -7.93 -13.23 1.06
N PRO A 38 -8.37 -14.51 1.11
CA PRO A 38 -9.54 -14.96 0.37
C PRO A 38 -10.78 -14.11 0.70
N LEU A 39 -11.43 -13.57 -0.33
CA LEU A 39 -12.58 -12.69 -0.13
C LEU A 39 -13.83 -13.46 0.36
N PRO A 40 -14.62 -12.86 1.26
CA PRO A 40 -15.82 -13.50 1.79
C PRO A 40 -16.86 -13.79 0.70
N ALA A 41 -17.60 -14.88 0.89
CA ALA A 41 -18.71 -15.25 0.01
C ALA A 41 -19.86 -14.23 0.10
N ALA A 42 -20.63 -14.10 -0.98
CA ALA A 42 -21.76 -13.20 -1.00
C ALA A 42 -22.87 -13.65 -0.02
N PRO A 43 -23.39 -12.75 0.82
CA PRO A 43 -24.52 -13.07 1.69
C PRO A 43 -25.76 -13.40 0.84
N ARG A 44 -26.68 -14.22 1.36
CA ARG A 44 -27.99 -14.44 0.74
C ARG A 44 -28.94 -13.31 1.17
N GLY A 45 -29.58 -12.58 0.24
CA GLY A 45 -30.60 -11.57 0.56
C GLY A 45 -30.53 -10.24 -0.21
N SER A 46 -31.24 -9.21 0.27
CA SER A 46 -31.42 -7.90 -0.40
C SER A 46 -30.20 -6.98 -0.40
N GLY A 47 -29.24 -7.15 0.53
CA GLY A 47 -27.93 -6.48 0.52
C GLY A 47 -26.95 -6.97 -0.55
N THR A 48 -27.39 -7.87 -1.44
CA THR A 48 -26.54 -8.53 -2.43
C THR A 48 -25.99 -7.64 -3.55
N PRO A 49 -26.67 -6.61 -4.09
CA PRO A 49 -26.11 -5.87 -5.23
C PRO A 49 -24.86 -5.06 -4.87
N ALA A 50 -24.89 -4.31 -3.76
CA ALA A 50 -23.76 -3.51 -3.30
C ALA A 50 -22.55 -4.39 -2.92
N PHE A 51 -22.80 -5.51 -2.22
CA PHE A 51 -21.75 -6.47 -1.91
C PHE A 51 -21.18 -7.14 -3.18
N ARG A 52 -22.04 -7.56 -4.12
CA ARG A 52 -21.59 -8.12 -5.42
C ARG A 52 -20.77 -7.11 -6.21
N TRP A 53 -21.18 -5.84 -6.20
CA TRP A 53 -20.43 -4.75 -6.83
C TRP A 53 -19.06 -4.56 -6.21
N LEU A 54 -18.98 -4.49 -4.88
CA LEU A 54 -17.71 -4.38 -4.15
C LEU A 54 -16.80 -5.59 -4.37
N ARG A 55 -17.35 -6.80 -4.34
CA ARG A 55 -16.60 -8.04 -4.62
C ARG A 55 -16.08 -8.05 -6.06
N ALA A 56 -16.93 -7.70 -7.03
CA ALA A 56 -16.51 -7.59 -8.43
C ALA A 56 -15.43 -6.52 -8.60
N ALA A 57 -15.57 -5.38 -7.93
CA ALA A 57 -14.56 -4.33 -7.90
C ALA A 57 -13.23 -4.78 -7.27
N ALA A 58 -13.24 -5.76 -6.37
CA ALA A 58 -12.04 -6.33 -5.76
C ALA A 58 -11.38 -7.41 -6.63
N THR A 59 -12.15 -8.25 -7.32
CA THR A 59 -11.62 -9.45 -8.02
C THR A 59 -11.50 -9.32 -9.53
N SER A 60 -12.33 -8.51 -10.17
CA SER A 60 -12.41 -8.50 -11.63
C SER A 60 -11.20 -7.81 -12.25
N ASP A 61 -10.84 -8.23 -13.46
CA ASP A 61 -10.01 -7.45 -14.36
C ASP A 61 -10.83 -6.25 -14.86
N LEU A 62 -10.46 -5.06 -14.39
CA LEU A 62 -11.17 -3.82 -14.72
C LEU A 62 -11.06 -3.44 -16.20
N GLN A 63 -10.06 -3.96 -16.92
CA GLN A 63 -9.93 -3.75 -18.37
C GLN A 63 -10.97 -4.56 -19.15
N GLN A 64 -11.35 -5.74 -18.64
CA GLN A 64 -12.40 -6.58 -19.23
C GLN A 64 -13.81 -6.10 -18.84
N GLY A 65 -13.89 -5.25 -17.81
CA GLY A 65 -15.10 -4.53 -17.42
C GLY A 65 -15.83 -5.16 -16.24
N LEU A 66 -16.65 -4.34 -15.59
CA LEU A 66 -17.48 -4.73 -14.44
C LEU A 66 -18.95 -4.86 -14.86
N ALA A 67 -19.60 -5.96 -14.49
CA ALA A 67 -21.04 -6.12 -14.66
C ALA A 67 -21.77 -5.31 -13.57
N ASN A 68 -22.74 -4.50 -13.97
CA ASN A 68 -23.56 -3.71 -13.04
C ASN A 68 -24.65 -4.60 -12.40
N PRO A 69 -24.62 -4.84 -11.08
CA PRO A 69 -25.60 -5.70 -10.41
C PRO A 69 -26.85 -4.93 -9.94
N PHE A 70 -26.89 -3.60 -10.10
CA PHE A 70 -27.95 -2.76 -9.55
C PHE A 70 -29.14 -2.62 -10.50
N PRO A 71 -30.38 -2.68 -10.00
CA PRO A 71 -31.56 -2.30 -10.76
C PRO A 71 -31.58 -0.78 -11.05
N PRO A 72 -32.34 -0.30 -12.05
CA PRO A 72 -32.40 1.12 -12.40
C PRO A 72 -32.64 2.03 -11.19
N GLY A 73 -31.79 3.05 -11.05
CA GLY A 73 -31.80 3.94 -9.88
C GLY A 73 -30.46 4.67 -9.68
N PRO A 74 -30.26 5.36 -8.54
CA PRO A 74 -29.03 6.10 -8.26
C PRO A 74 -27.75 5.24 -8.29
N ALA A 75 -27.75 4.09 -7.60
CA ALA A 75 -26.60 3.18 -7.57
C ALA A 75 -26.27 2.59 -8.95
N HIS A 76 -27.32 2.32 -9.76
CA HIS A 76 -27.13 1.89 -11.14
C HIS A 76 -26.50 2.98 -12.01
N ARG A 77 -26.98 4.23 -11.90
CA ARG A 77 -26.39 5.36 -12.64
C ARG A 77 -24.93 5.60 -12.25
N GLU A 78 -24.60 5.46 -10.97
CA GLU A 78 -23.22 5.55 -10.49
C GLU A 78 -22.33 4.46 -11.10
N ALA A 79 -22.78 3.19 -11.07
CA ALA A 79 -22.03 2.09 -11.65
C ALA A 79 -21.86 2.24 -13.18
N GLU A 80 -22.91 2.67 -13.91
CA GLU A 80 -22.79 2.95 -15.34
C GLU A 80 -21.87 4.14 -15.64
N ALA A 81 -21.87 5.18 -14.80
CA ALA A 81 -20.95 6.31 -14.97
C ALA A 81 -19.48 5.87 -14.83
N LEU A 82 -19.18 5.00 -13.87
CA LEU A 82 -17.85 4.39 -13.74
C LEU A 82 -17.50 3.52 -14.96
N ARG A 83 -18.42 2.67 -15.41
CA ARG A 83 -18.19 1.81 -16.59
C ARG A 83 -17.95 2.63 -17.85
N ALA A 84 -18.67 3.73 -18.02
CA ALA A 84 -18.46 4.67 -19.12
C ALA A 84 -17.08 5.35 -19.00
N LEU A 85 -16.69 5.77 -17.80
CA LEU A 85 -15.37 6.36 -17.55
C LEU A 85 -14.23 5.44 -18.00
N PHE A 86 -14.31 4.13 -17.73
CA PHE A 86 -13.25 3.18 -18.08
C PHE A 86 -13.01 3.03 -19.59
N ARG A 87 -14.02 3.38 -20.40
CA ARG A 87 -13.97 3.30 -21.87
C ARG A 87 -13.69 4.66 -22.52
N GLU A 88 -13.68 5.73 -21.74
CA GLU A 88 -13.60 7.09 -22.26
C GLU A 88 -12.16 7.40 -22.76
N PRO A 89 -12.02 8.11 -23.90
CA PRO A 89 -10.73 8.63 -24.33
C PRO A 89 -10.12 9.60 -23.30
N GLN A 90 -8.78 9.63 -23.20
CA GLN A 90 -8.05 10.39 -22.18
C GLN A 90 -8.47 11.86 -22.08
N GLY A 91 -8.65 12.54 -23.22
CA GLY A 91 -9.00 13.98 -23.26
C GLY A 91 -10.35 14.34 -22.63
N ARG A 92 -11.20 13.37 -22.30
CA ARG A 92 -12.52 13.59 -21.66
C ARG A 92 -12.61 13.01 -20.25
N LEU A 93 -11.54 12.40 -19.74
CA LEU A 93 -11.54 11.75 -18.42
C LEU A 93 -11.68 12.75 -17.28
N ALA A 94 -11.02 13.90 -17.34
CA ALA A 94 -10.96 14.87 -16.24
C ALA A 94 -12.35 15.31 -15.74
N GLY A 95 -13.23 15.76 -16.65
CA GLY A 95 -14.58 16.19 -16.29
C GLY A 95 -15.46 15.07 -15.76
N ARG A 96 -15.35 13.86 -16.34
CA ARG A 96 -16.11 12.69 -15.87
C ARG A 96 -15.64 12.19 -14.51
N LEU A 97 -14.33 12.21 -14.25
CA LEU A 97 -13.76 11.90 -12.95
C LEU A 97 -14.29 12.84 -11.87
N ALA A 98 -14.21 14.15 -12.12
CA ALA A 98 -14.65 15.16 -11.17
C ALA A 98 -16.15 15.03 -10.81
N ALA A 99 -16.98 14.61 -11.78
CA ALA A 99 -18.43 14.45 -11.61
C ALA A 99 -18.87 13.07 -11.06
N LEU A 100 -17.96 12.09 -10.94
CA LEU A 100 -18.33 10.71 -10.62
C LEU A 100 -18.74 10.55 -9.15
N SER A 101 -20.02 10.26 -8.88
CA SER A 101 -20.48 9.88 -7.54
C SER A 101 -19.72 8.67 -6.99
N LEU A 102 -19.37 8.70 -5.71
CA LEU A 102 -18.66 7.61 -5.00
C LEU A 102 -19.44 7.11 -3.78
N LYS A 103 -20.77 7.03 -3.87
CA LYS A 103 -21.61 6.59 -2.74
C LYS A 103 -21.56 5.07 -2.54
N GLN A 104 -21.25 4.29 -3.58
CA GLN A 104 -21.07 2.84 -3.46
C GLN A 104 -19.59 2.51 -3.21
N PRO A 105 -19.26 1.76 -2.14
CA PRO A 105 -17.87 1.38 -1.85
C PRO A 105 -17.17 0.66 -3.00
N GLY A 106 -17.91 -0.18 -3.75
CA GLY A 106 -17.37 -0.85 -4.94
C GLY A 106 -16.97 0.12 -6.06
N THR A 107 -17.65 1.26 -6.20
CA THR A 107 -17.29 2.28 -7.20
C THR A 107 -15.96 2.91 -6.86
N ALA A 108 -15.78 3.31 -5.60
CA ALA A 108 -14.53 3.91 -5.14
C ALA A 108 -13.36 2.91 -5.22
N LEU A 109 -13.56 1.65 -4.83
CA LEU A 109 -12.52 0.63 -4.92
C LEU A 109 -12.13 0.35 -6.38
N ALA A 110 -13.11 0.22 -7.26
CA ALA A 110 -12.86 0.02 -8.69
C ALA A 110 -12.15 1.24 -9.30
N LEU A 111 -12.57 2.46 -8.95
CA LEU A 111 -11.91 3.69 -9.40
C LEU A 111 -10.45 3.74 -8.93
N TRP A 112 -10.18 3.38 -7.67
CA TRP A 112 -8.83 3.30 -7.12
C TRP A 112 -7.97 2.29 -7.89
N ARG A 113 -8.43 1.04 -8.01
CA ARG A 113 -7.70 -0.02 -8.72
C ARG A 113 -7.43 0.34 -10.19
N TRP A 114 -8.43 0.90 -10.88
CA TRP A 114 -8.30 1.34 -12.26
C TRP A 114 -7.28 2.48 -12.41
N GLY A 115 -7.38 3.52 -11.59
CA GLY A 115 -6.46 4.67 -11.65
C GLY A 115 -5.01 4.28 -11.33
N LYS A 116 -4.81 3.40 -10.34
CA LYS A 116 -3.49 2.84 -10.01
C LYS A 116 -2.89 2.07 -11.18
N ALA A 117 -3.68 1.23 -11.86
CA ALA A 117 -3.22 0.53 -13.06
C ALA A 117 -2.84 1.51 -14.19
N ARG A 118 -3.68 2.52 -14.44
CA ARG A 118 -3.43 3.55 -15.47
C ARG A 118 -2.18 4.39 -15.17
N MET A 119 -1.92 4.71 -13.91
CA MET A 119 -0.70 5.38 -13.45
C MET A 119 0.54 4.54 -13.76
N ARG A 120 0.51 3.24 -13.40
CA ARG A 120 1.62 2.32 -13.67
C ARG A 120 1.89 2.14 -15.17
N GLU A 121 0.85 2.19 -15.99
CA GLU A 121 0.94 2.15 -17.45
C GLU A 121 1.40 3.50 -18.07
N GLY A 122 1.67 4.55 -17.27
CA GLY A 122 2.05 5.87 -17.76
C GLY A 122 0.92 6.61 -18.51
N ARG A 123 -0.34 6.18 -18.35
CA ARG A 123 -1.49 6.76 -19.07
C ARG A 123 -2.07 8.00 -18.42
N PHE A 124 -1.68 8.31 -17.20
CA PHE A 124 -2.13 9.48 -16.47
C PHE A 124 -1.07 10.57 -16.55
N THR A 125 -1.49 11.76 -16.97
CA THR A 125 -0.70 12.97 -16.76
C THR A 125 -0.71 13.35 -15.27
N PRO A 126 0.23 14.16 -14.79
CA PRO A 126 0.24 14.64 -13.41
C PRO A 126 -1.09 15.30 -12.99
N ASP A 127 -1.71 16.09 -13.88
CA ASP A 127 -3.01 16.73 -13.60
C ASP A 127 -4.14 15.71 -13.49
N LEU A 128 -4.18 14.73 -14.39
CA LEU A 128 -5.21 13.69 -14.35
C LEU A 128 -5.07 12.81 -13.10
N ARG A 129 -3.84 12.50 -12.68
CA ARG A 129 -3.54 11.84 -11.42
C ARG A 129 -4.11 12.63 -10.24
N ARG A 130 -3.81 13.93 -10.16
CA ARG A 130 -4.31 14.80 -9.08
C ARG A 130 -5.84 14.83 -9.03
N ILE A 131 -6.51 14.95 -10.18
CA ILE A 131 -7.98 14.92 -10.24
C ILE A 131 -8.55 13.60 -9.72
N TRP A 132 -7.94 12.48 -10.10
CA TRP A 132 -8.35 11.15 -9.63
C TRP A 132 -8.15 10.97 -8.11
N GLU A 133 -6.99 11.35 -7.59
CA GLU A 133 -6.69 11.36 -6.15
C GLU A 133 -7.68 12.26 -5.41
N ASP A 134 -7.87 13.49 -5.88
CA ASP A 134 -8.72 14.48 -5.22
C ASP A 134 -10.18 14.06 -5.19
N ARG A 135 -10.67 13.37 -6.22
CA ARG A 135 -12.02 12.80 -6.22
C ARG A 135 -12.18 11.72 -5.14
N LEU A 136 -11.23 10.79 -5.04
CA LEU A 136 -11.24 9.75 -4.01
C LEU A 136 -11.07 10.34 -2.60
N LEU A 137 -10.26 11.38 -2.45
CA LEU A 137 -10.06 12.08 -1.18
C LEU A 137 -11.33 12.81 -0.71
N ALA A 138 -12.03 13.47 -1.64
CA ALA A 138 -13.21 14.25 -1.32
C ALA A 138 -14.44 13.37 -1.01
N GLU A 139 -14.65 12.31 -1.79
CA GLU A 139 -15.93 11.57 -1.76
C GLU A 139 -15.79 10.06 -1.56
N GLY A 140 -14.57 9.54 -1.54
CA GLY A 140 -14.34 8.13 -1.27
C GLY A 140 -14.66 7.75 0.19
N PRO A 141 -15.10 6.50 0.44
CA PRO A 141 -15.16 5.93 1.78
C PRO A 141 -13.78 5.84 2.42
N ALA A 142 -13.74 5.68 3.75
CA ALA A 142 -12.55 5.79 4.59
C ALA A 142 -11.33 5.02 4.05
N LEU A 143 -11.50 3.74 3.68
CA LEU A 143 -10.38 2.94 3.16
C LEU A 143 -9.79 3.52 1.87
N THR A 144 -10.61 3.75 0.84
CA THR A 144 -10.12 4.26 -0.45
C THR A 144 -9.60 5.69 -0.34
N ARG A 145 -10.12 6.46 0.62
CA ARG A 145 -9.56 7.76 0.99
C ARG A 145 -8.17 7.62 1.59
N GLY A 146 -7.97 6.65 2.48
CA GLY A 146 -6.65 6.32 3.03
C GLY A 146 -5.65 5.88 1.96
N TYR A 147 -6.08 5.06 1.00
CA TYR A 147 -5.26 4.68 -0.15
C TYR A 147 -4.88 5.88 -1.02
N ALA A 148 -5.86 6.72 -1.38
CA ALA A 148 -5.65 7.91 -2.19
C ALA A 148 -4.75 8.92 -1.46
N LEU A 149 -4.91 9.09 -0.15
CA LEU A 149 -4.07 9.96 0.67
C LEU A 149 -2.62 9.48 0.65
N ARG A 150 -2.39 8.20 0.94
CA ARG A 150 -1.04 7.61 0.92
C ARG A 150 -0.38 7.79 -0.44
N HIS A 151 -1.11 7.52 -1.52
CA HIS A 151 -0.63 7.69 -2.88
C HIS A 151 -0.28 9.14 -3.20
N ALA A 152 -1.19 10.07 -2.88
CA ALA A 152 -0.98 11.49 -3.12
C ALA A 152 0.21 12.03 -2.33
N LEU A 153 0.42 11.56 -1.10
CA LEU A 153 1.59 11.89 -0.30
C LEU A 153 2.88 11.33 -0.91
N CYS A 154 2.90 10.06 -1.35
CA CYS A 154 4.05 9.46 -2.05
C CYS A 154 4.47 10.28 -3.27
N TRP A 155 3.49 10.72 -4.07
CA TRP A 155 3.77 11.55 -5.25
C TRP A 155 4.12 12.99 -4.92
N ALA A 156 3.52 13.59 -3.89
CA ALA A 156 3.93 14.91 -3.41
C ALA A 156 5.41 14.90 -2.99
N LEU A 157 5.86 13.84 -2.30
CA LEU A 157 7.27 13.66 -1.93
C LEU A 157 8.16 13.47 -3.17
N ALA A 158 7.77 12.59 -4.08
CA ALA A 158 8.54 12.31 -5.30
C ALA A 158 8.69 13.55 -6.20
N ASP A 159 7.66 14.38 -6.27
CA ASP A 159 7.64 15.63 -7.03
C ASP A 159 8.23 16.82 -6.23
N GLN A 160 8.59 16.61 -4.95
CA GLN A 160 9.05 17.64 -4.00
C GLN A 160 8.06 18.82 -3.86
N ASP A 161 6.77 18.52 -3.93
CA ASP A 161 5.68 19.50 -3.90
C ASP A 161 5.18 19.72 -2.47
N GLU A 162 5.88 20.60 -1.73
CA GLU A 162 5.51 20.97 -0.36
C GLU A 162 4.13 21.62 -0.27
N ALA A 163 3.72 22.37 -1.31
CA ALA A 163 2.40 23.00 -1.36
C ALA A 163 1.29 21.94 -1.45
N ARG A 164 1.48 20.91 -2.26
CA ARG A 164 0.57 19.76 -2.32
C ARG A 164 0.55 19.02 -0.99
N PHE A 165 1.69 18.78 -0.35
CA PHE A 165 1.73 18.17 0.98
C PHE A 165 0.93 18.98 2.01
N ALA A 166 1.11 20.29 2.07
CA ALA A 166 0.36 21.17 2.97
C ALA A 166 -1.15 21.12 2.71
N SER A 167 -1.57 21.10 1.43
CA SER A 167 -2.97 20.96 1.04
C SER A 167 -3.58 19.62 1.46
N LEU A 168 -2.85 18.51 1.30
CA LEU A 168 -3.28 17.19 1.74
C LEU A 168 -3.42 17.12 3.26
N LYS A 169 -2.44 17.65 4.00
CA LYS A 169 -2.46 17.76 5.45
C LYS A 169 -3.68 18.52 5.97
N ALA A 170 -4.05 19.63 5.33
CA ALA A 170 -5.20 20.43 5.73
C ALA A 170 -6.57 19.75 5.49
N ARG A 171 -6.63 18.75 4.60
CA ARG A 171 -7.87 18.04 4.24
C ARG A 171 -8.01 16.69 4.94
N ALA A 172 -6.93 16.16 5.49
CA ALA A 172 -6.93 14.87 6.16
C ALA A 172 -7.64 14.96 7.52
N ASP A 173 -8.25 13.86 7.94
CA ASP A 173 -8.79 13.73 9.30
C ASP A 173 -7.71 13.26 10.28
N ALA A 174 -8.02 13.31 11.58
CA ALA A 174 -7.09 12.95 12.66
C ALA A 174 -6.59 11.50 12.58
N THR A 175 -7.28 10.60 11.86
CA THR A 175 -6.82 9.21 11.71
C THR A 175 -5.58 9.11 10.84
N ALA A 176 -5.28 10.16 10.06
CA ALA A 176 -4.10 10.24 9.20
C ALA A 176 -2.86 10.84 9.87
N ASP A 177 -2.96 11.37 11.10
CA ASP A 177 -1.85 12.05 11.80
C ASP A 177 -0.54 11.24 11.82
N PRO A 178 -0.53 9.92 12.10
CA PRO A 178 0.71 9.13 12.08
C PRO A 178 1.38 9.12 10.71
N ILE A 179 0.59 8.99 9.64
CA ILE A 179 1.08 8.96 8.25
C ILE A 179 1.60 10.36 7.88
N LEU A 180 0.86 11.42 8.21
CA LEU A 180 1.29 12.80 7.94
C LEU A 180 2.60 13.14 8.65
N ALA A 181 2.78 12.68 9.89
CA ALA A 181 4.01 12.86 10.64
C ALA A 181 5.21 12.14 9.98
N GLN A 182 5.01 10.95 9.42
CA GLN A 182 6.05 10.23 8.65
C GLN A 182 6.46 11.03 7.41
N PHE A 183 5.50 11.52 6.63
CA PHE A 183 5.80 12.33 5.45
C PHE A 183 6.46 13.67 5.78
N GLN A 184 6.04 14.33 6.87
CA GLN A 184 6.69 15.56 7.35
C GLN A 184 8.18 15.33 7.64
N ARG A 185 8.54 14.18 8.23
CA ARG A 185 9.95 13.80 8.45
C ARG A 185 10.69 13.61 7.12
N LEU A 186 10.09 12.90 6.16
CA LEU A 186 10.68 12.67 4.84
C LEU A 186 10.95 13.95 4.06
N PHE A 187 10.01 14.89 4.05
CA PHE A 187 10.23 16.20 3.44
C PHE A 187 11.41 16.93 4.11
N GLY A 188 11.55 16.83 5.43
CA GLY A 188 12.69 17.39 6.17
C GLY A 188 14.03 16.72 5.87
N LEU A 189 14.06 15.54 5.27
CA LEU A 189 15.30 14.87 4.83
C LEU A 189 15.78 15.36 3.46
N LEU A 190 14.90 15.92 2.62
CA LEU A 190 15.27 16.40 1.29
C LEU A 190 16.26 17.56 1.39
N GLY A 191 17.36 17.47 0.63
CA GLY A 191 18.49 18.41 0.72
C GLY A 191 19.31 18.29 2.01
N GLY A 192 18.99 17.34 2.89
CA GLY A 192 19.74 17.03 4.11
C GLY A 192 20.76 15.90 3.92
N PRO A 193 21.72 15.74 4.83
CA PRO A 193 22.70 14.67 4.76
C PRO A 193 22.00 13.32 4.87
N SER A 194 22.50 12.33 4.13
CA SER A 194 21.92 10.99 4.21
C SER A 194 22.12 10.35 5.60
N PRO A 195 21.13 9.56 6.10
CA PRO A 195 21.18 9.00 7.43
C PRO A 195 22.24 7.90 7.56
N VAL A 196 22.64 7.62 8.80
CA VAL A 196 23.43 6.43 9.14
C VAL A 196 22.48 5.29 9.41
N LEU A 197 22.70 4.16 8.73
CA LEU A 197 21.97 2.92 8.97
C LEU A 197 22.92 1.83 9.41
N ARG A 198 22.39 0.95 10.25
CA ARG A 198 23.01 -0.31 10.62
C ARG A 198 22.72 -1.36 9.55
N LEU A 199 23.75 -1.77 8.83
CA LEU A 199 23.65 -2.68 7.70
C LEU A 199 24.59 -3.87 7.87
N TRP A 200 24.23 -5.00 7.28
CA TRP A 200 25.15 -6.12 7.07
C TRP A 200 25.51 -6.23 5.60
N THR A 201 26.78 -6.48 5.30
CA THR A 201 27.20 -6.77 3.94
C THR A 201 26.69 -8.16 3.54
N LEU A 202 26.19 -8.31 2.31
CA LEU A 202 25.96 -9.63 1.72
C LEU A 202 26.88 -9.79 0.51
N PRO A 203 27.56 -10.94 0.35
CA PRO A 203 27.38 -12.19 1.11
C PRO A 203 28.23 -12.34 2.39
N ALA A 204 29.14 -11.41 2.69
CA ALA A 204 30.14 -11.60 3.76
C ALA A 204 29.58 -11.59 5.20
N LEU A 205 28.39 -11.02 5.41
CA LEU A 205 27.72 -10.88 6.71
C LEU A 205 28.50 -10.00 7.71
N ASP A 206 29.25 -9.03 7.21
CA ASP A 206 29.96 -8.07 8.04
C ASP A 206 29.03 -6.94 8.49
N TYR A 207 29.02 -6.67 9.80
CA TYR A 207 28.31 -5.55 10.40
C TYR A 207 28.96 -4.20 10.06
N GLN A 208 28.14 -3.20 9.71
CA GLN A 208 28.58 -1.83 9.48
C GLN A 208 27.52 -0.82 9.93
N ASP A 209 27.94 0.21 10.67
CA ASP A 209 27.17 1.45 10.79
C ASP A 209 27.69 2.42 9.73
N VAL A 210 26.89 2.66 8.69
CA VAL A 210 27.35 3.34 7.48
C VAL A 210 26.36 4.41 7.06
N ARG A 211 26.89 5.58 6.70
CA ARG A 211 26.08 6.64 6.09
C ARG A 211 25.73 6.22 4.66
N LEU A 212 24.50 6.46 4.22
CA LEU A 212 24.02 5.87 2.96
C LEU A 212 24.86 6.26 1.73
N ASP A 213 25.46 7.43 1.69
CA ASP A 213 26.38 7.88 0.64
C ASP A 213 27.74 7.14 0.62
N GLN A 214 28.15 6.57 1.75
CA GLN A 214 29.37 5.76 1.86
C GLN A 214 29.19 4.36 1.23
N LEU A 215 27.99 4.02 0.77
CA LEU A 215 27.74 2.79 0.01
C LEU A 215 28.36 2.83 -1.40
N GLY A 216 28.83 4.00 -1.85
CA GLY A 216 29.49 4.15 -3.15
C GLY A 216 28.52 4.11 -4.34
N ALA A 217 27.23 4.30 -4.09
CA ALA A 217 26.17 4.31 -5.10
C ALA A 217 25.43 5.66 -5.09
N ALA A 218 25.07 6.15 -6.27
CA ALA A 218 24.28 7.38 -6.42
C ALA A 218 22.79 7.15 -6.10
N ARG A 219 22.35 5.90 -6.24
CA ARG A 219 20.95 5.49 -6.05
C ARG A 219 20.88 4.32 -5.10
N LEU A 220 19.91 4.33 -4.20
CA LEU A 220 19.69 3.28 -3.23
C LEU A 220 18.29 2.75 -3.44
N TRP A 221 18.21 1.46 -3.74
CA TRP A 221 16.95 0.78 -3.91
C TRP A 221 16.69 -0.07 -2.68
N VAL A 222 15.59 0.20 -1.98
CA VAL A 222 15.19 -0.57 -0.80
C VAL A 222 13.96 -1.38 -1.16
N LEU A 223 14.12 -2.70 -1.17
CA LEU A 223 13.06 -3.65 -1.46
C LEU A 223 13.38 -4.99 -0.79
N PRO A 224 12.42 -5.63 -0.09
CA PRO A 224 12.59 -7.00 0.38
C PRO A 224 12.93 -7.95 -0.78
N ALA A 225 13.75 -8.96 -0.51
CA ALA A 225 14.06 -9.98 -1.50
C ALA A 225 12.96 -11.04 -1.52
N GLU A 226 12.20 -11.11 -2.62
CA GLU A 226 11.19 -12.15 -2.82
C GLU A 226 11.84 -13.51 -3.17
N GLU A 227 11.04 -14.57 -3.04
CA GLU A 227 11.40 -15.88 -3.58
C GLU A 227 11.41 -15.82 -5.12
N GLY A 228 12.53 -16.17 -5.73
CA GLY A 228 12.68 -16.10 -7.20
C GLY A 228 14.05 -15.61 -7.67
N PRO A 229 14.18 -15.24 -8.95
CA PRO A 229 15.43 -14.72 -9.51
C PRO A 229 15.79 -13.39 -8.88
N LEU A 230 17.08 -13.16 -8.62
CA LEU A 230 17.54 -11.89 -8.08
C LEU A 230 17.42 -10.78 -9.15
N PRO A 231 17.05 -9.54 -8.76
CA PRO A 231 16.91 -8.44 -9.70
C PRO A 231 18.28 -8.02 -10.24
N GLU A 232 18.37 -7.78 -11.55
CA GLU A 232 19.53 -7.15 -12.16
C GLU A 232 19.57 -5.66 -11.78
N LEU A 233 20.69 -5.22 -11.22
CA LEU A 233 20.88 -3.87 -10.72
C LEU A 233 21.85 -3.10 -11.60
N PRO A 234 21.53 -1.86 -11.99
CA PRO A 234 22.50 -0.96 -12.61
C PRO A 234 23.71 -0.72 -11.70
N PRO A 235 24.94 -0.51 -12.24
CA PRO A 235 26.15 -0.34 -11.44
C PRO A 235 26.09 0.79 -10.40
N GLU A 236 25.30 1.82 -10.66
CA GLU A 236 25.13 3.00 -9.80
C GLU A 236 24.06 2.83 -8.70
N VAL A 237 23.48 1.63 -8.58
CA VAL A 237 22.42 1.32 -7.63
C VAL A 237 22.92 0.33 -6.57
N ALA A 238 22.86 0.74 -5.30
CA ALA A 238 23.01 -0.19 -4.18
C ALA A 238 21.65 -0.74 -3.75
N TRP A 239 21.54 -2.05 -3.56
CA TRP A 239 20.33 -2.69 -3.05
C TRP A 239 20.42 -2.91 -1.56
N ILE A 240 19.42 -2.42 -0.85
CA ILE A 240 19.21 -2.63 0.58
C ILE A 240 17.98 -3.53 0.77
N ILE A 241 18.18 -4.67 1.42
CA ILE A 241 17.18 -5.71 1.66
C ILE A 241 16.76 -5.61 3.12
N PRO A 242 15.58 -5.05 3.43
CA PRO A 242 15.00 -5.15 4.76
C PRO A 242 14.52 -6.59 5.01
N SER A 243 14.69 -7.06 6.25
CA SER A 243 14.18 -8.36 6.68
C SER A 243 12.66 -8.43 6.59
N LEU A 244 12.16 -9.59 6.17
CA LEU A 244 10.73 -9.91 6.21
C LEU A 244 10.24 -10.23 7.64
N HIS A 245 11.14 -10.70 8.51
CA HIS A 245 10.86 -11.14 9.88
C HIS A 245 11.38 -10.16 10.94
N ALA A 246 11.60 -8.90 10.56
CA ALA A 246 12.20 -7.89 11.41
C ALA A 246 11.63 -7.88 12.83
N GLY A 247 12.51 -8.00 13.82
CA GLY A 247 12.19 -7.83 15.25
C GLY A 247 12.39 -6.38 15.69
N LEU A 248 11.70 -5.98 16.77
CA LEU A 248 11.76 -4.62 17.34
C LEU A 248 13.08 -4.29 18.07
N ASP A 249 14.01 -5.23 18.23
CA ASP A 249 15.16 -5.04 19.11
C ASP A 249 16.46 -4.77 18.32
N ASP A 250 16.85 -3.50 18.30
CA ASP A 250 17.94 -2.95 17.48
C ASP A 250 19.15 -2.55 18.33
N ARG A 251 19.61 -3.42 19.24
CA ARG A 251 20.70 -3.06 20.17
C ARG A 251 21.94 -3.96 20.13
N SER A 252 22.00 -4.92 19.21
CA SER A 252 23.11 -5.87 19.13
C SER A 252 23.75 -5.90 17.73
N ALA A 253 25.09 -5.92 17.68
CA ALA A 253 25.86 -6.19 16.46
C ALA A 253 25.73 -7.66 15.99
N ASN A 254 25.11 -8.52 16.80
CA ASN A 254 24.83 -9.91 16.46
C ASN A 254 23.38 -10.07 16.02
N LEU A 255 23.18 -10.69 14.86
CA LEU A 255 21.84 -11.08 14.40
C LEU A 255 21.31 -12.24 15.27
N PRO A 256 20.05 -12.15 15.75
CA PRO A 256 19.33 -13.31 16.29
C PRO A 256 19.33 -14.48 15.31
N SER A 257 19.25 -15.72 15.81
CA SER A 257 19.36 -16.94 14.99
C SER A 257 18.42 -16.94 13.78
N GLY A 258 17.14 -16.58 13.96
CA GLY A 258 16.18 -16.52 12.86
C GLY A 258 16.55 -15.51 11.76
N LEU A 259 17.07 -14.34 12.13
CA LEU A 259 17.51 -13.32 11.18
C LEU A 259 18.86 -13.69 10.53
N MET A 260 19.71 -14.43 11.24
CA MET A 260 20.95 -14.97 10.70
C MET A 260 20.67 -16.03 9.62
N ASP A 261 19.68 -16.90 9.85
CA ASP A 261 19.29 -17.92 8.87
C ASP A 261 18.71 -17.29 7.60
N GLU A 262 17.86 -16.26 7.75
CA GLU A 262 17.39 -15.44 6.62
C GLU A 262 18.56 -14.80 5.85
N ALA A 263 19.47 -14.14 6.56
CA ALA A 263 20.62 -13.47 5.96
C ALA A 263 21.56 -14.46 5.24
N ARG A 264 21.80 -15.65 5.79
CA ARG A 264 22.60 -16.71 5.17
C ARG A 264 21.96 -17.28 3.91
N ALA A 265 20.64 -17.48 3.92
CA ALA A 265 19.92 -17.92 2.74
C ALA A 265 20.04 -16.89 1.60
N LEU A 266 19.91 -15.60 1.92
CA LEU A 266 20.10 -14.49 0.97
C LEU A 266 21.55 -14.39 0.49
N ALA A 267 22.53 -14.46 1.39
CA ALA A 267 23.95 -14.45 1.07
C ALA A 267 24.32 -15.55 0.08
N SER A 268 23.78 -16.76 0.28
CA SER A 268 24.05 -17.93 -0.57
C SER A 268 23.52 -17.72 -2.00
N ARG A 269 22.31 -17.16 -2.13
CA ARG A 269 21.72 -16.80 -3.43
C ARG A 269 22.54 -15.73 -4.14
N LEU A 270 22.90 -14.65 -3.44
CA LEU A 270 23.70 -13.56 -3.99
C LEU A 270 25.09 -14.05 -4.44
N GLN A 271 25.74 -14.89 -3.63
CA GLN A 271 27.04 -15.45 -3.96
C GLN A 271 26.99 -16.33 -5.21
N ALA A 272 25.96 -17.16 -5.37
CA ALA A 272 25.78 -18.01 -6.54
C ALA A 272 25.64 -17.20 -7.85
N GLU A 273 25.08 -16.00 -7.76
CA GLU A 273 24.93 -15.07 -8.90
C GLU A 273 26.07 -14.03 -9.01
N GLY A 274 27.07 -14.07 -8.12
CA GLY A 274 28.18 -13.11 -8.10
C GLY A 274 27.74 -11.67 -7.75
N ARG A 275 26.65 -11.52 -6.97
CA ARG A 275 26.05 -10.24 -6.61
C ARG A 275 26.29 -9.88 -5.15
N THR A 276 26.11 -8.61 -4.83
CA THR A 276 26.22 -8.09 -3.46
C THR A 276 25.00 -7.23 -3.12
N ALA A 277 24.73 -7.11 -1.83
CA ALA A 277 23.66 -6.26 -1.31
C ALA A 277 24.00 -5.80 0.12
N ARG A 278 23.11 -4.99 0.70
CA ARG A 278 23.08 -4.66 2.12
C ARG A 278 21.83 -5.26 2.76
N TYR A 279 21.95 -5.80 3.96
CA TYR A 279 20.84 -6.37 4.71
C TYR A 279 20.52 -5.52 5.94
N VAL A 280 19.23 -5.31 6.19
CA VAL A 280 18.75 -4.56 7.36
C VAL A 280 17.81 -5.45 8.18
N PRO A 281 18.18 -5.83 9.41
CA PRO A 281 17.39 -6.74 10.23
C PRO A 281 16.18 -6.10 10.87
N THR A 282 16.10 -4.77 10.90
CA THR A 282 15.02 -4.02 11.55
C THR A 282 14.27 -3.16 10.55
N ARG A 283 12.94 -3.26 10.60
CA ARG A 283 12.06 -2.37 9.84
C ARG A 283 11.96 -1.00 10.51
N ALA A 284 12.15 -0.93 11.83
CA ALA A 284 12.02 0.30 12.62
C ALA A 284 12.99 1.39 12.14
N ALA A 285 14.23 1.03 11.78
CA ALA A 285 15.21 1.99 11.27
C ALA A 285 14.72 2.76 10.03
N PHE A 286 13.94 2.11 9.17
CA PHE A 286 13.30 2.77 8.03
C PHE A 286 12.02 3.52 8.45
N GLU A 287 11.19 2.93 9.31
CA GLU A 287 9.94 3.56 9.77
C GLU A 287 10.16 4.85 10.57
N ASP A 288 11.23 4.93 11.35
CA ASP A 288 11.64 6.13 12.08
C ASP A 288 11.93 7.30 11.11
N LEU A 289 12.55 6.98 9.97
CA LEU A 289 12.77 7.91 8.87
C LEU A 289 11.50 8.18 8.02
N GLY A 290 10.39 7.46 8.28
CA GLY A 290 9.16 7.52 7.49
C GLY A 290 9.16 6.63 6.24
N LEU A 291 10.23 5.85 6.02
CA LEU A 291 10.44 4.97 4.87
C LEU A 291 9.68 3.64 5.02
N ALA A 292 8.36 3.69 5.12
CA ALA A 292 7.52 2.55 5.49
C ALA A 292 6.89 1.79 4.30
N TRP A 293 6.97 2.32 3.08
CA TRP A 293 6.22 1.81 1.91
C TRP A 293 7.14 1.41 0.77
N PHE A 294 7.37 0.11 0.62
CA PHE A 294 8.20 -0.45 -0.45
C PHE A 294 7.46 -0.52 -1.81
N PRO A 295 8.18 -0.47 -2.95
CA PRO A 295 9.62 -0.19 -3.08
C PRO A 295 9.97 1.24 -2.66
N ILE A 296 11.24 1.47 -2.32
CA ILE A 296 11.78 2.81 -2.05
C ILE A 296 13.00 3.02 -2.93
N LEU A 297 13.10 4.20 -3.53
CA LEU A 297 14.26 4.66 -4.27
C LEU A 297 14.72 5.99 -3.66
N ILE A 298 15.95 6.02 -3.16
CA ILE A 298 16.61 7.23 -2.66
C ILE A 298 17.67 7.61 -3.68
N GLU A 299 17.65 8.86 -4.12
CA GLU A 299 18.70 9.46 -4.95
C GLU A 299 19.54 10.39 -4.09
N LEU A 300 20.86 10.22 -4.15
CA LEU A 300 21.81 11.09 -3.48
C LEU A 300 22.36 12.11 -4.47
N ASP A 301 22.73 13.28 -3.97
CA ASP A 301 23.60 14.17 -4.71
C ASP A 301 25.06 13.70 -4.61
N GLY A 302 25.94 14.24 -5.46
CA GLY A 302 27.36 13.90 -5.45
C GLY A 302 28.11 14.32 -4.18
N GLN A 303 27.42 14.94 -3.21
CA GLN A 303 27.94 15.35 -1.90
C GLN A 303 27.40 14.49 -0.75
N GLY A 304 26.53 13.53 -1.04
CA GLY A 304 25.94 12.60 -0.06
C GLY A 304 24.67 13.09 0.63
N TYR A 305 24.03 14.14 0.10
CA TYR A 305 22.73 14.64 0.56
C TYR A 305 21.59 13.95 -0.20
N ILE A 306 20.43 13.84 0.42
CA ILE A 306 19.25 13.23 -0.20
C ILE A 306 18.66 14.21 -1.21
N LYS A 307 18.83 13.90 -2.49
CA LYS A 307 18.28 14.68 -3.60
C LYS A 307 16.80 14.36 -3.83
N ALA A 308 16.41 13.09 -3.76
CA ALA A 308 15.03 12.68 -3.97
C ALA A 308 14.71 11.38 -3.21
N VAL A 309 13.44 11.24 -2.81
CA VAL A 309 12.90 10.00 -2.25
C VAL A 309 11.62 9.68 -3.01
N ARG A 310 11.55 8.45 -3.54
CA ARG A 310 10.35 7.89 -4.14
C ARG A 310 9.99 6.63 -3.39
N MET A 311 8.71 6.40 -3.14
CA MET A 311 8.26 5.22 -2.39
C MET A 311 6.86 4.78 -2.76
N GLY A 312 6.56 3.50 -2.50
CA GLY A 312 5.29 2.88 -2.87
C GLY A 312 5.03 3.01 -4.36
N ASP A 313 3.85 3.50 -4.74
CA ASP A 313 3.46 3.64 -6.15
C ASP A 313 4.21 4.77 -6.91
N ALA A 314 4.95 5.63 -6.21
CA ALA A 314 5.82 6.63 -6.84
C ALA A 314 7.25 6.12 -7.10
N ALA A 315 7.65 5.02 -6.45
CA ALA A 315 8.91 4.35 -6.73
C ALA A 315 8.77 3.37 -7.91
N PRO A 316 9.79 3.25 -8.77
CA PRO A 316 9.73 2.29 -9.87
C PRO A 316 9.87 0.85 -9.32
N ALA A 317 9.21 -0.09 -9.98
CA ALA A 317 9.27 -1.51 -9.61
C ALA A 317 10.66 -2.14 -9.83
N ARG A 318 11.47 -1.52 -10.70
CA ARG A 318 12.88 -1.82 -10.93
C ARG A 318 13.65 -0.50 -10.90
N PRO A 319 14.87 -0.47 -10.33
CA PRO A 319 15.64 0.76 -10.19
C PRO A 319 16.18 1.31 -11.53
#